data_AF-A0A2G6KV33-F1
#
_entry.id   AF-A0A2G6KV33-F1
#
_cell.length_a   1.000
_cell.length_b   1.000
_cell.length_c   1.000
_cell.angle_alpha   90.00
_cell.angle_beta   90.00
_cell.angle_gamma   90.00
#
_symmetry.space_group_name_H-M   'P 1'
#
loop_
_entity.id
_entity.type
_entity.pdbx_description
1 polymer ?
#
loop_
_entity_poly.entity_id
_entity_poly.type
_entity_poly.pdbx_seq_one_letter_code
_entity_poly.pdbx_strand_id
1 'polypeptide(L)'
;MAQADELSVLSSNLCEKMKACALEEMQSEGMDVSMRAMIQPMLDNMCVSMAQYTAAVAQHSDLRGPATACLKSLQGFTCADFKRGQQGSTPECREFEEKANAARKQQ
;
A
#
# COMPACT_ATOMS: atom_id res chain seq x y z
N MET A 1 16.05 9.05 13.05
CA MET A 1 14.86 8.17 13.23
C MET A 1 13.73 8.49 12.25
N ALA A 2 13.85 9.45 11.33
CA ALA A 2 12.75 9.91 10.48
C ALA A 2 12.25 8.94 9.39
N GLN A 3 13.09 8.04 8.86
CA GLN A 3 12.72 7.19 7.71
C GLN A 3 11.78 6.02 8.05
N ALA A 4 11.81 5.50 9.28
CA ALA A 4 10.86 4.45 9.69
C ALA A 4 9.46 5.02 9.92
N ASP A 5 9.40 6.21 10.53
CA ASP A 5 8.18 7.02 10.63
C ASP A 5 7.64 7.40 9.24
N GLU A 6 8.51 7.83 8.33
CA GLU A 6 8.10 8.20 6.97
C GLU A 6 7.46 7.00 6.24
N LEU A 7 8.08 5.82 6.27
CA LEU A 7 7.52 4.64 5.61
C LEU A 7 6.15 4.26 6.20
N SER A 8 6.00 4.34 7.52
CA SER A 8 4.71 4.10 8.19
C SER A 8 3.66 5.11 7.74
N VAL A 9 3.96 6.41 7.75
CA VAL A 9 3.05 7.47 7.29
C VAL A 9 2.66 7.30 5.82
N LEU A 10 3.62 7.04 4.94
CA LEU A 10 3.36 6.82 3.52
C LEU A 10 2.46 5.60 3.30
N SER A 11 2.66 4.53 4.08
CA SER A 11 1.86 3.31 4.00
C SER A 11 0.41 3.52 4.48
N SER A 12 0.22 4.24 5.59
CA SER A 12 -1.10 4.58 6.09
C SER A 12 -1.86 5.47 5.10
N ASN A 13 -1.21 6.50 4.55
CA ASN A 13 -1.82 7.38 3.56
C ASN A 13 -2.22 6.63 2.29
N LEU A 14 -1.37 5.73 1.81
CA LEU A 14 -1.67 4.90 0.65
C LEU A 14 -2.85 3.96 0.93
N CYS A 15 -2.91 3.36 2.12
CA CYS A 15 -4.00 2.46 2.44
C CYS A 15 -5.35 3.17 2.57
N GLU A 16 -5.39 4.32 3.24
CA GLU A 16 -6.61 5.14 3.31
C GLU A 16 -7.09 5.55 1.91
N LYS A 17 -6.15 5.86 1.01
CA LYS A 17 -6.47 6.16 -0.38
C LYS A 17 -7.07 4.95 -1.11
N MET A 18 -6.46 3.77 -0.98
CA MET A 18 -6.99 2.54 -1.58
C MET A 18 -8.37 2.18 -1.04
N LYS A 19 -8.57 2.34 0.28
CA LYS A 19 -9.87 2.15 0.94
C LYS A 19 -10.92 3.12 0.40
N ALA A 20 -10.59 4.41 0.29
CA ALA A 20 -11.48 5.40 -0.29
C ALA A 20 -11.84 5.06 -1.74
N CYS A 21 -10.86 4.65 -2.55
CA CYS A 21 -11.08 4.23 -3.94
C CYS A 21 -11.99 2.99 -4.04
N ALA A 22 -11.76 1.97 -3.21
CA ALA A 22 -12.61 0.79 -3.17
C ALA A 22 -14.04 1.14 -2.78
N LEU A 23 -14.23 2.01 -1.78
CA LEU A 23 -15.55 2.46 -1.34
C LEU A 23 -16.28 3.33 -2.38
N GLU A 24 -15.55 4.09 -3.20
CA GLU A 24 -16.11 4.89 -4.29
C GLU A 24 -16.57 4.01 -5.46
N GLU A 25 -15.77 3.01 -5.82
CA GLU A 25 -16.12 2.00 -6.81
C GLU A 25 -17.38 1.24 -6.38
N MET A 26 -17.39 0.77 -5.14
CA MET A 26 -18.50 0.04 -4.54
C MET A 26 -19.80 0.86 -4.46
N GLN A 27 -19.72 2.15 -4.14
CA GLN A 27 -20.88 3.04 -4.21
C GLN A 27 -21.42 3.19 -5.64
N SER A 28 -20.53 3.21 -6.63
CA SER A 28 -20.90 3.27 -8.04
C SER A 28 -21.62 1.99 -8.51
N GLU A 29 -21.39 0.86 -7.85
CA GLU A 29 -22.06 -0.43 -8.09
C GLU A 29 -23.39 -0.58 -7.33
N GLY A 30 -23.88 0.48 -6.67
CA GLY A 30 -25.18 0.48 -6.00
C GLY A 30 -25.19 -0.16 -4.61
N MET A 31 -24.04 -0.16 -3.93
CA MET A 31 -23.89 -0.74 -2.61
C MET A 31 -24.61 0.07 -1.52
N ASP A 32 -25.48 -0.61 -0.75
CA ASP A 32 -26.16 -0.02 0.42
C ASP A 32 -25.21 0.15 1.62
N VAL A 33 -25.57 1.05 2.55
CA VAL A 33 -24.83 1.36 3.78
C VAL A 33 -24.52 0.10 4.60
N SER A 34 -25.42 -0.88 4.61
CA SER A 34 -25.23 -2.15 5.33
C SER A 34 -24.08 -2.98 4.77
N MET A 35 -23.92 -3.03 3.45
CA MET A 35 -22.78 -3.70 2.81
C MET A 35 -21.46 -2.97 3.06
N ARG A 36 -21.48 -1.63 3.04
CA ARG A 36 -20.30 -0.81 3.39
C ARG A 36 -19.79 -1.13 4.80
N ALA A 37 -20.70 -1.28 5.77
CA ALA A 37 -20.34 -1.62 7.14
C ALA A 37 -19.68 -3.01 7.27
N MET A 38 -20.02 -3.97 6.39
CA MET A 38 -19.39 -5.28 6.36
C MET A 38 -17.98 -5.28 5.74
N ILE A 39 -17.74 -4.41 4.74
CA ILE A 39 -16.48 -4.38 3.98
C ILE A 39 -15.43 -3.49 4.63
N GLN A 40 -15.86 -2.43 5.33
CA GLN A 40 -14.98 -1.53 6.08
C GLN A 40 -13.94 -2.27 6.95
N PRO A 41 -14.31 -3.23 7.83
CA PRO A 41 -13.33 -3.96 8.64
C PRO A 41 -12.38 -4.83 7.82
N MET A 42 -12.81 -5.30 6.64
CA MET A 42 -11.96 -6.08 5.74
C MET A 42 -10.88 -5.20 5.10
N LEU A 43 -11.25 -3.98 4.70
CA LEU A 43 -10.31 -2.96 4.20
C LEU A 43 -9.36 -2.50 5.32
N ASP A 44 -9.87 -2.30 6.54
CA ASP A 44 -9.05 -1.93 7.69
C ASP A 44 -8.01 -3.02 8.01
N ASN A 45 -8.39 -4.29 7.95
CA ASN A 45 -7.47 -5.40 8.15
C ASN A 45 -6.39 -5.49 7.05
N MET A 46 -6.72 -5.09 5.82
CA MET A 46 -5.75 -4.97 4.74
C MET A 46 -4.73 -3.86 5.04
N CYS A 47 -5.17 -2.72 5.57
CA CYS A 47 -4.28 -1.66 6.03
C CYS A 47 -3.36 -2.10 7.15
N VAL A 48 -3.87 -2.86 8.13
CA VAL A 48 -3.05 -3.42 9.21
C VAL A 48 -1.98 -4.34 8.64
N SER A 49 -2.34 -5.21 7.69
CA SER A 49 -1.38 -6.11 7.03
C SER A 49 -0.29 -5.33 6.29
N MET A 50 -0.65 -4.23 5.61
CA MET A 50 0.29 -3.37 4.91
C MET A 50 1.23 -2.63 5.88
N ALA A 51 0.71 -2.16 7.01
CA ALA A 51 1.49 -1.54 8.07
C ALA A 51 2.49 -2.52 8.71
N GLN A 52 2.07 -3.77 8.92
CA GLN A 52 2.96 -4.83 9.42
C GLN A 52 4.07 -5.15 8.43
N TYR A 53 3.74 -5.25 7.13
CA TYR A 53 4.73 -5.48 6.09
C TYR A 53 5.76 -4.35 6.01
N THR A 54 5.30 -3.09 6.04
CA THR A 54 6.21 -1.94 6.02
C THR A 54 7.03 -1.81 7.30
N ALA A 55 6.49 -2.19 8.46
CA ALA A 55 7.26 -2.30 9.70
C ALA A 55 8.38 -3.35 9.59
N ALA A 56 8.12 -4.51 8.95
CA ALA A 56 9.15 -5.51 8.69
C ALA A 56 10.22 -4.98 7.72
N VAL A 57 9.80 -4.33 6.62
CA VAL A 57 10.71 -3.67 5.66
C VAL A 57 11.55 -2.59 6.35
N ALA A 58 10.97 -1.86 7.31
CA ALA A 58 11.68 -0.88 8.09
C ALA A 58 12.78 -1.50 8.96
N GLN A 59 12.81 -2.81 9.23
CA GLN A 59 13.94 -3.44 9.91
C GLN A 59 15.13 -3.68 8.97
N HIS A 60 14.90 -3.69 7.65
CA HIS A 60 15.94 -3.85 6.64
C HIS A 60 16.34 -2.48 6.06
N SER A 61 17.46 -1.94 6.51
CA SER A 61 17.97 -0.63 6.07
C SER A 61 18.08 -0.51 4.54
N ASP A 62 18.46 -1.60 3.87
CA ASP A 62 18.69 -1.65 2.43
C ASP A 62 17.39 -1.61 1.61
N LEU A 63 16.26 -1.95 2.25
CA LEU A 63 14.93 -1.96 1.62
C LEU A 63 14.14 -0.68 1.91
N ARG A 64 14.48 0.09 2.97
CA ARG A 64 13.76 1.32 3.34
C ARG A 64 13.70 2.35 2.22
N GLY A 65 14.82 2.62 1.56
CA GLY A 65 14.89 3.62 0.48
C GLY A 65 13.99 3.24 -0.70
N PRO A 66 14.18 2.05 -1.31
CA PRO A 66 13.33 1.56 -2.39
C PRO A 66 11.85 1.49 -2.00
N ALA A 67 11.51 1.04 -0.79
CA ALA A 67 10.12 1.00 -0.31
C ALA A 67 9.50 2.39 -0.21
N THR A 68 10.25 3.37 0.30
CA THR A 68 9.82 4.77 0.40
C THR A 68 9.56 5.36 -0.98
N ALA A 69 10.44 5.08 -1.94
CA ALA A 69 10.29 5.53 -3.33
C ALA A 69 9.04 4.91 -3.98
N CYS A 70 8.82 3.61 -3.80
CA CYS A 70 7.60 2.92 -4.27
C CYS A 70 6.34 3.57 -3.71
N LEU A 71 6.24 3.73 -2.38
CA LEU A 71 5.06 4.32 -1.76
C LEU A 71 4.81 5.77 -2.21
N LYS A 72 5.87 6.58 -2.38
CA LYS A 72 5.76 7.95 -2.91
C LYS A 72 5.25 7.97 -4.36
N SER A 73 5.75 7.09 -5.21
CA SER A 73 5.29 6.94 -6.60
C SER A 73 3.79 6.65 -6.64
N LEU A 74 3.30 5.79 -5.74
CA LEU A 74 1.89 5.44 -5.64
C LEU A 74 0.99 6.54 -5.08
N GLN A 75 1.52 7.52 -4.36
CA GLN A 75 0.69 8.65 -3.93
C GLN A 75 0.19 9.50 -5.11
N GLY A 76 0.85 9.47 -6.26
CA GLY A 76 0.41 10.15 -7.47
C GLY A 76 -0.76 9.46 -8.20
N PHE A 77 -1.10 8.22 -7.84
CA PHE A 77 -2.07 7.40 -8.59
C PHE A 77 -3.51 7.84 -8.33
N THR A 78 -4.38 7.75 -9.33
CA THR A 78 -5.83 7.93 -9.15
C THR A 78 -6.51 6.61 -8.80
N CYS A 79 -7.76 6.65 -8.33
CA CYS A 79 -8.54 5.44 -8.09
C CYS A 79 -8.68 4.56 -9.35
N ALA A 80 -8.73 5.16 -10.54
CA ALA A 80 -8.69 4.45 -11.81
C ALA A 80 -7.34 3.73 -12.04
N ASP A 81 -6.23 4.31 -11.63
CA ASP A 81 -4.91 3.67 -11.69
C ASP A 81 -4.79 2.49 -10.72
N PHE A 82 -5.31 2.67 -9.50
CA PHE A 82 -5.38 1.59 -8.51
C PHE A 82 -6.23 0.43 -8.99
N LYS A 83 -7.40 0.70 -9.58
CA LYS A 83 -8.30 -0.30 -10.17
C LYS A 83 -7.68 -1.05 -11.35
N ARG A 84 -6.89 -0.37 -12.18
CA ARG A 84 -6.15 -1.01 -13.29
C ARG A 84 -4.99 -1.90 -12.83
N GLY A 85 -4.72 -1.99 -11.52
CA GLY A 85 -3.66 -2.84 -10.99
C GLY A 85 -2.25 -2.32 -11.31
N GLN A 86 -2.10 -1.03 -11.63
CA GLN A 86 -0.79 -0.47 -12.01
C GLN A 86 0.15 -0.24 -10.81
N GLN A 87 -0.30 -0.58 -9.60
CA GLN A 87 0.36 -0.30 -8.32
C GLN A 87 1.75 -0.98 -8.20
N GLY A 88 1.94 -2.15 -8.81
CA GLY A 88 3.25 -2.82 -8.87
C GLY A 88 4.05 -2.50 -10.13
N SER A 89 3.51 -1.69 -11.04
CA SER A 89 4.13 -1.45 -12.35
C SER A 89 5.03 -0.22 -12.41
N THR A 90 5.09 0.57 -11.34
CA THR A 90 6.04 1.69 -11.28
C THR A 90 7.47 1.17 -11.20
N PRO A 91 8.44 1.84 -11.84
CA PRO A 91 9.85 1.47 -11.74
C PRO A 91 10.33 1.36 -10.29
N GLU A 92 9.87 2.26 -9.42
CA GLU A 92 10.27 2.30 -8.01
C GLU A 92 9.75 1.08 -7.23
N CYS A 93 8.53 0.64 -7.50
CA CYS A 93 7.97 -0.56 -6.85
C CYS A 93 8.60 -1.84 -7.37
N ARG A 94 8.95 -1.93 -8.65
CA ARG A 94 9.69 -3.08 -9.19
C ARG A 94 11.07 -3.22 -8.56
N GLU A 95 11.82 -2.11 -8.44
CA GLU A 95 13.13 -2.13 -7.80
C GLU A 95 13.01 -2.61 -6.33
N PHE A 96 11.99 -2.13 -5.62
CA PHE A 96 11.73 -2.57 -4.26
C PHE A 96 11.39 -4.08 -4.19
N GLU A 97 10.51 -4.58 -5.04
CA GLU A 97 10.14 -6.00 -5.10
C GLU A 97 11.32 -6.90 -5.43
N GLU A 98 12.17 -6.50 -6.39
CA GLU A 98 13.39 -7.23 -6.73
C GLU A 98 14.34 -7.33 -5.54
N LYS A 99 14.58 -6.21 -4.85
CA LYS A 99 15.45 -6.19 -3.65
C LYS A 99 14.83 -6.95 -2.49
N ALA A 100 13.53 -6.84 -2.25
CA ALA A 100 12.83 -7.58 -1.21
C ALA A 100 12.87 -9.09 -1.47
N ASN A 101 12.70 -9.52 -2.72
CA ASN A 101 12.83 -10.92 -3.12
C ASN A 101 14.27 -11.44 -2.99
N ALA A 102 15.27 -10.63 -3.37
CA ALA A 102 16.68 -10.97 -3.17
C ALA A 102 17.05 -11.09 -1.69
N ALA A 103 16.51 -10.22 -0.83
CA ALA A 103 16.70 -10.28 0.62
C ALA A 103 16.00 -11.50 1.25
N ARG A 104 14.83 -11.91 0.72
CA ARG A 104 14.11 -13.12 1.15
C ARG A 104 14.82 -14.42 0.78
N LYS A 105 15.54 -14.47 -0.35
CA LYS A 105 16.30 -15.66 -0.78
C LYS A 105 17.60 -15.89 -0.01
N GLN A 106 18.04 -14.92 0.79
CA GLN A 106 19.27 -14.97 1.58
C GLN A 106 19.02 -15.24 3.07
N GLN A 107 17.75 -15.44 3.47
CA GLN A 107 17.34 -15.98 4.76
C GLN A 107 17.03 -17.47 4.62
#